data_AF-A0A2V8GH14-F1
#
_entry.id   AF-A0A2V8GH14-F1
#
_cell.length_a   1.000
_cell.length_b   1.000
_cell.length_c   1.000
_cell.angle_alpha   90.00
_cell.angle_beta   90.00
_cell.angle_gamma   90.00
#
_symmetry.space_group_name_H-M   'P 1'
#
loop_
_entity.id
_entity.type
_entity.pdbx_description
1 polymer ?
#
loop_
_entity_poly.entity_id
_entity_poly.type
_entity_poly.pdbx_seq_one_letter_code
_entity_poly.pdbx_strand_id
1 'polypeptide(L)'
;MRALLVGMEKWVRQGSAPPPSRYPRLQDGNLVRSTDVAFPDLPGVASPRKVLPGARGINSLVSKDGGAGTPLPLLVSQVDKDGNELGGLRLPDVMVPLATTAGWNFRKAAIGGTQLLYPLLGSYVPFASTKAERERSHDPRLSIEERYQSREQYLKQVQEAAASLVKDGYVLGEDVPAIVKHAGDHWDLLVKRPSSTSTRAER
;
A
#
# COMPACT_ATOMS: atom_id res chain seq x y z
N MET A 1 1.14 6.60 14.99
CA MET A 1 0.23 7.69 15.40
C MET A 1 0.76 8.57 16.53
N ARG A 2 1.79 8.16 17.30
CA ARG A 2 2.29 8.93 18.45
C ARG A 2 2.78 10.34 18.09
N ALA A 3 3.52 10.48 16.99
CA ALA A 3 4.01 11.78 16.51
C ALA A 3 2.89 12.80 16.25
N LEU A 4 1.76 12.36 15.68
CA LEU A 4 0.63 13.25 15.39
C LEU A 4 -0.11 13.70 16.65
N LEU A 5 -0.17 12.87 17.70
CA LEU A 5 -0.69 13.27 19.00
C LEU A 5 0.21 14.33 19.66
N VAL A 6 1.53 14.16 19.60
CA VAL A 6 2.49 15.17 20.06
C VAL A 6 2.37 16.45 19.23
N GLY A 7 2.20 16.34 17.92
CA GLY A 7 1.95 17.49 17.03
C GLY A 7 0.67 18.25 17.39
N MET A 8 -0.42 17.52 17.66
CA MET A 8 -1.69 18.09 18.11
C MET A 8 -1.54 18.82 19.45
N GLU A 9 -0.84 18.22 20.41
CA GLU A 9 -0.59 18.83 21.72
C GLU A 9 0.18 20.16 21.58
N LYS A 10 1.29 20.14 20.80
CA LYS A 10 2.08 21.36 20.52
C LYS A 10 1.25 22.42 19.81
N TRP A 11 0.37 22.02 18.91
CA TRP A 11 -0.54 22.96 18.24
C TRP A 11 -1.49 23.63 19.23
N VAL A 12 -2.17 22.85 20.07
CA VAL A 12 -3.14 23.37 21.05
C VAL A 12 -2.46 24.22 22.12
N ARG A 13 -1.30 23.82 22.63
CA ARG A 13 -0.61 24.50 23.74
C ARG A 13 0.28 25.67 23.31
N GLN A 14 0.89 25.58 22.14
CA GLN A 14 2.00 26.46 21.73
C GLN A 14 1.73 27.16 20.39
N GLY A 15 0.61 26.87 19.71
CA GLY A 15 0.32 27.43 18.38
C GLY A 15 1.20 26.89 17.26
N SER A 16 2.05 25.89 17.52
CA SER A 16 2.92 25.27 16.52
C SER A 16 2.09 24.45 15.54
N ALA A 17 2.08 24.82 14.25
CA ALA A 17 1.29 24.10 13.26
C ALA A 17 1.70 22.61 13.18
N PRO A 18 0.73 21.67 13.06
CA PRO A 18 1.03 20.27 12.83
C PRO A 18 1.67 20.07 11.45
N PRO A 19 2.35 18.93 11.22
CA PRO A 19 2.85 18.62 9.88
C PRO A 19 1.69 18.59 8.88
N PRO A 20 1.90 19.06 7.63
CA PRO A 20 0.83 19.19 6.65
C PRO A 20 0.20 17.84 6.33
N SER A 21 -1.09 17.81 5.99
CA SER A 21 -1.73 16.57 5.55
C SER A 21 -1.14 16.09 4.22
N ARG A 22 -0.93 14.77 4.09
CA ARG A 22 -0.53 14.12 2.84
C ARG A 22 -1.63 13.16 2.42
N TYR A 23 -2.27 13.46 1.29
CA TYR A 23 -3.29 12.62 0.68
C TYR A 23 -3.23 12.76 -0.84
N PRO A 24 -3.73 11.78 -1.60
CA PRO A 24 -3.80 11.89 -3.06
C PRO A 24 -4.70 13.06 -3.48
N ARG A 25 -4.25 13.86 -4.46
CA ARG A 25 -4.97 15.01 -5.02
C ARG A 25 -4.99 14.95 -6.55
N LEU A 26 -6.10 15.40 -7.14
CA LEU A 26 -6.26 15.47 -8.60
C LEU A 26 -5.19 16.36 -9.25
N GLN A 27 -4.91 17.52 -8.64
CA GLN A 27 -3.92 18.49 -9.12
C GLN A 27 -2.48 17.96 -9.14
N ASP A 28 -2.16 16.98 -8.29
CA ASP A 28 -0.83 16.38 -8.21
C ASP A 28 -0.69 15.16 -9.15
N GLY A 29 -1.75 14.78 -9.86
CA GLY A 29 -1.79 13.60 -10.73
C GLY A 29 -1.73 12.27 -9.99
N ASN A 30 -1.80 12.26 -8.66
CA ASN A 30 -1.71 11.05 -7.84
C ASN A 30 -3.07 10.56 -7.30
N LEU A 31 -4.18 11.25 -7.63
CA LEU A 31 -5.55 10.75 -7.47
C LEU A 31 -6.16 10.58 -8.86
N VAL A 32 -6.45 9.34 -9.25
CA VAL A 32 -6.86 8.96 -10.62
C VAL A 32 -8.15 8.15 -10.60
N ARG A 33 -8.84 8.04 -11.74
CA ARG A 33 -9.95 7.08 -11.87
C ARG A 33 -9.42 5.67 -11.68
N SER A 34 -10.21 4.77 -11.09
CA SER A 34 -9.81 3.37 -10.90
C SER A 34 -9.37 2.68 -12.19
N THR A 35 -9.96 3.04 -13.33
CA THR A 35 -9.60 2.51 -14.66
C THR A 35 -8.19 2.92 -15.11
N ASP A 36 -7.66 4.02 -14.58
CA ASP A 36 -6.43 4.68 -15.03
C ASP A 36 -5.26 4.45 -14.06
N VAL A 37 -5.48 3.69 -12.98
CA VAL A 37 -4.41 3.34 -12.04
C VAL A 37 -3.39 2.43 -12.71
N ALA A 38 -2.11 2.77 -12.59
CA ALA A 38 -0.98 2.08 -13.19
C ALA A 38 -0.56 0.83 -12.39
N PHE A 39 -1.53 0.13 -11.78
CA PHE A 39 -1.25 -1.08 -11.01
C PHE A 39 -0.64 -2.16 -11.91
N PRO A 40 0.51 -2.75 -11.52
CA PRO A 40 1.18 -3.76 -12.33
C PRO A 40 0.33 -5.03 -12.42
N ASP A 41 0.47 -5.76 -13.52
CA ASP A 41 -0.20 -7.05 -13.70
C ASP A 41 0.55 -8.12 -12.89
N LEU A 42 0.16 -8.26 -11.62
CA LEU A 42 0.78 -9.19 -10.68
C LEU A 42 0.17 -10.60 -10.78
N PRO A 43 0.99 -11.67 -10.84
CA PRO A 43 0.51 -13.04 -10.88
C PRO A 43 -0.45 -13.37 -9.73
N GLY A 44 -1.66 -13.82 -10.06
CA GLY A 44 -2.66 -14.23 -9.06
C GLY A 44 -3.33 -13.09 -8.29
N VAL A 45 -3.09 -11.83 -8.65
CA VAL A 45 -3.70 -10.66 -8.02
C VAL A 45 -4.58 -9.93 -9.02
N ALA A 46 -5.85 -9.72 -8.66
CA ALA A 46 -6.77 -8.97 -9.50
C ALA A 46 -6.50 -7.45 -9.41
N SER A 47 -6.91 -6.73 -10.45
CA SER A 47 -6.67 -5.29 -10.57
C SER A 47 -7.90 -4.47 -10.18
N PRO A 48 -7.73 -3.34 -9.46
CA PRO A 48 -8.82 -2.41 -9.14
C PRO A 48 -9.47 -1.76 -10.37
N ARG A 49 -8.84 -1.83 -11.56
CA ARG A 49 -9.39 -1.27 -12.80
C ARG A 49 -10.77 -1.81 -13.18
N LYS A 50 -11.08 -3.04 -12.75
CA LYS A 50 -12.35 -3.71 -13.06
C LYS A 50 -13.41 -3.51 -11.98
N VAL A 51 -13.09 -2.80 -10.90
CA VAL A 51 -14.05 -2.50 -9.83
C VAL A 51 -15.01 -1.44 -10.35
N LEU A 52 -16.31 -1.75 -10.28
CA LEU A 52 -17.36 -0.83 -10.65
C LEU A 52 -17.59 0.20 -9.53
N PRO A 53 -17.89 1.46 -9.88
CA PRO A 53 -18.29 2.45 -8.90
C PRO A 53 -19.60 2.05 -8.21
N GLY A 54 -19.77 2.47 -6.96
CA GLY A 54 -21.09 2.51 -6.34
C GLY A 54 -22.00 3.50 -7.05
N ALA A 55 -23.30 3.43 -6.79
CA ALA A 55 -24.28 4.39 -7.31
C ALA A 55 -24.88 5.22 -6.18
N ARG A 56 -25.39 6.41 -6.52
CA ARG A 56 -26.17 7.23 -5.58
C ARG A 56 -27.40 6.46 -5.11
N GLY A 57 -27.61 6.43 -3.80
CA GLY A 57 -28.85 5.95 -3.20
C GLY A 57 -29.99 6.97 -3.37
N ILE A 58 -31.22 6.54 -3.07
CA ILE A 58 -32.40 7.40 -3.02
C ILE A 58 -32.25 8.37 -1.84
N ASN A 59 -32.44 9.66 -2.08
CA ASN A 59 -32.55 10.67 -1.04
C ASN A 59 -33.75 11.60 -1.31
N SER A 60 -34.87 11.31 -0.66
CA SER A 60 -36.15 12.05 -0.83
C SER A 60 -36.12 13.49 -0.30
N LEU A 61 -35.05 13.91 0.37
CA LEU A 61 -34.88 15.28 0.87
C LEU A 61 -34.36 16.25 -0.20
N VAL A 62 -33.98 15.76 -1.38
CA VAL A 62 -33.44 16.58 -2.48
C VAL A 62 -34.17 16.30 -3.78
N SER A 63 -34.16 17.26 -4.72
CA SER A 63 -34.87 17.15 -6.00
C SER A 63 -34.47 15.88 -6.77
N LYS A 64 -35.45 15.23 -7.42
CA LYS A 64 -35.25 14.00 -8.21
C LYS A 64 -34.58 12.88 -7.41
N ASP A 65 -34.87 12.78 -6.12
CA ASP A 65 -34.30 11.81 -5.17
C ASP A 65 -32.76 11.79 -5.15
N GLY A 66 -32.13 12.90 -5.50
CA GLY A 66 -30.67 13.04 -5.54
C GLY A 66 -30.01 12.38 -6.76
N GLY A 67 -30.79 12.04 -7.79
CA GLY A 67 -30.29 11.35 -8.98
C GLY A 67 -29.89 9.90 -8.70
N ALA A 68 -30.76 9.17 -7.98
CA ALA A 68 -30.55 7.77 -7.64
C ALA A 68 -30.15 6.92 -8.86
N GLY A 69 -29.22 5.98 -8.67
CA GLY A 69 -28.67 5.14 -9.73
C GLY A 69 -27.51 5.77 -10.52
N THR A 70 -27.25 7.08 -10.37
CA THR A 70 -26.09 7.71 -11.01
C THR A 70 -24.79 7.15 -10.39
N PRO A 71 -23.82 6.69 -11.21
CA PRO A 71 -22.52 6.24 -10.71
C PRO A 71 -21.79 7.32 -9.91
N LEU A 72 -21.19 6.94 -8.80
CA LEU A 72 -20.27 7.79 -8.04
C LEU A 72 -18.90 7.80 -8.72
N PRO A 73 -18.13 8.89 -8.63
CA PRO A 73 -16.73 8.86 -9.06
C PRO A 73 -15.95 7.85 -8.21
N LEU A 74 -15.30 6.89 -8.86
CA LEU A 74 -14.40 5.95 -8.20
C LEU A 74 -12.95 6.39 -8.47
N LEU A 75 -12.42 7.18 -7.54
CA LEU A 75 -11.04 7.66 -7.58
C LEU A 75 -10.19 6.89 -6.58
N VAL A 76 -8.95 6.59 -6.97
CA VAL A 76 -7.96 5.84 -6.18
C VAL A 76 -6.60 6.53 -6.24
N SER A 77 -5.73 6.21 -5.27
CA SER A 77 -4.34 6.67 -5.29
C SER A 77 -3.61 6.04 -6.47
N GLN A 78 -2.83 6.83 -7.21
CA GLN A 78 -1.90 6.31 -8.21
C GLN A 78 -0.76 5.56 -7.50
N VAL A 79 -0.18 4.59 -8.20
CA VAL A 79 0.88 3.72 -7.68
C VAL A 79 2.16 3.83 -8.49
N ASP A 80 3.27 3.44 -7.88
CA ASP A 80 4.54 3.25 -8.57
C ASP A 80 4.56 1.93 -9.38
N LYS A 81 5.69 1.65 -10.03
CA LYS A 81 5.91 0.41 -10.82
C LYS A 81 5.74 -0.88 -10.00
N ASP A 82 5.83 -0.78 -8.68
CA ASP A 82 5.70 -1.90 -7.76
C ASP A 82 4.29 -1.99 -7.18
N GLY A 83 3.35 -1.14 -7.62
CA GLY A 83 1.97 -1.15 -7.15
C GLY A 83 1.76 -0.49 -5.79
N ASN A 84 2.77 0.20 -5.25
CA ASN A 84 2.68 0.91 -3.97
C ASN A 84 2.24 2.36 -4.18
N GLU A 85 1.40 2.92 -3.28
CA GLU A 85 0.82 4.24 -3.48
C GLU A 85 1.87 5.39 -3.52
N LEU A 86 1.68 6.30 -4.48
CA LEU A 86 2.45 7.54 -4.61
C LEU A 86 1.91 8.66 -3.72
N GLY A 87 0.59 8.71 -3.55
CA GLY A 87 -0.08 9.66 -2.67
C GLY A 87 -0.22 9.14 -1.24
N GLY A 88 -0.40 10.05 -0.29
CA GLY A 88 -0.55 9.73 1.13
C GLY A 88 0.76 9.78 1.92
N LEU A 89 0.68 9.41 3.20
CA LEU A 89 1.85 9.27 4.06
C LEU A 89 2.54 7.93 3.77
N ARG A 90 3.62 7.97 2.98
CA ARG A 90 4.41 6.78 2.66
C ARG A 90 5.29 6.41 3.86
N LEU A 91 4.94 5.32 4.54
CA LEU A 91 5.73 4.76 5.63
C LEU A 91 6.98 4.04 5.09
N PRO A 92 7.98 3.72 5.93
CA PRO A 92 9.21 3.08 5.46
C PRO A 92 8.98 1.77 4.68
N ASP A 93 7.96 0.99 5.02
CA ASP A 93 7.58 -0.23 4.28
C ASP A 93 7.09 0.03 2.84
N VAL A 94 6.66 1.26 2.54
CA VAL A 94 6.20 1.74 1.22
C VAL A 94 7.33 2.47 0.49
N MET A 95 8.18 3.17 1.22
CA MET A 95 9.34 3.91 0.67
C MET A 95 10.49 2.97 0.29
N VAL A 96 10.68 1.89 1.05
CA VAL A 96 11.72 0.87 0.88
C VAL A 96 11.05 -0.50 0.86
N PRO A 97 10.32 -0.84 -0.22
CA PRO A 97 9.38 -1.94 -0.20
C PRO A 97 10.05 -3.31 -0.29
N LEU A 98 9.46 -4.29 0.41
CA LEU A 98 9.67 -5.73 0.21
C LEU A 98 8.43 -6.43 -0.39
N ALA A 99 7.35 -5.67 -0.59
CA ALA A 99 6.07 -6.14 -1.07
C ALA A 99 5.31 -4.99 -1.75
N THR A 100 4.28 -5.36 -2.50
CA THR A 100 3.17 -4.44 -2.78
C THR A 100 2.24 -4.45 -1.59
N THR A 101 2.03 -3.29 -0.97
CA THR A 101 0.95 -3.07 -0.02
C THR A 101 -0.15 -2.28 -0.71
N ALA A 102 -1.40 -2.69 -0.52
CA ALA A 102 -2.53 -1.96 -1.09
C ALA A 102 -3.72 -1.98 -0.12
N GLY A 103 -4.49 -0.89 -0.13
CA GLY A 103 -5.69 -0.74 0.71
C GLY A 103 -6.88 -1.63 0.31
N TRP A 104 -6.72 -2.51 -0.67
CA TRP A 104 -7.76 -3.41 -1.15
C TRP A 104 -7.24 -4.85 -1.28
N ASN A 105 -8.15 -5.81 -1.24
CA ASN A 105 -7.85 -7.20 -1.50
C ASN A 105 -9.02 -7.85 -2.23
N PHE A 106 -8.73 -8.85 -3.05
CA PHE A 106 -9.74 -9.55 -3.85
C PHE A 106 -10.05 -10.92 -3.28
N ARG A 107 -11.25 -11.41 -3.54
CA ARG A 107 -11.65 -12.75 -3.12
C ARG A 107 -10.76 -13.82 -3.76
N LYS A 108 -10.38 -14.82 -2.97
CA LYS A 108 -9.70 -16.01 -3.48
C LYS A 108 -10.63 -16.85 -4.34
N ALA A 109 -10.09 -17.58 -5.31
CA ALA A 109 -10.85 -18.47 -6.18
C ALA A 109 -11.70 -19.49 -5.41
N ALA A 110 -11.20 -19.98 -4.27
CA ALA A 110 -11.89 -20.94 -3.40
C ALA A 110 -13.25 -20.46 -2.86
N ILE A 111 -13.52 -19.15 -2.84
CA ILE A 111 -14.80 -18.57 -2.41
C ILE A 111 -15.56 -17.88 -3.56
N GLY A 112 -15.09 -18.05 -4.80
CA GLY A 112 -15.67 -17.43 -5.99
C GLY A 112 -15.58 -15.89 -6.03
N GLY A 113 -16.00 -15.32 -7.17
CA GLY A 113 -16.07 -13.86 -7.34
C GLY A 113 -14.72 -13.17 -7.23
N THR A 114 -13.68 -13.67 -7.91
CA THR A 114 -12.30 -13.15 -7.85
C THR A 114 -12.12 -11.70 -8.31
N GLN A 115 -13.14 -11.13 -8.95
CA GLN A 115 -13.20 -9.70 -9.32
C GLN A 115 -13.84 -8.83 -8.25
N LEU A 116 -14.40 -9.42 -7.19
CA LEU A 116 -14.98 -8.71 -6.06
C LEU A 116 -13.95 -8.50 -4.97
N LEU A 117 -14.06 -7.37 -4.30
CA LEU A 117 -13.25 -7.06 -3.13
C LEU A 117 -13.65 -7.97 -1.96
N TYR A 118 -12.65 -8.34 -1.17
CA TYR A 118 -12.84 -8.84 0.18
C TYR A 118 -12.79 -7.62 1.12
N PRO A 119 -13.93 -7.26 1.77
CA PRO A 119 -14.03 -6.00 2.48
C PRO A 119 -13.10 -5.94 3.68
N LEU A 120 -12.64 -4.72 4.01
CA LEU A 120 -11.84 -4.40 5.21
C LEU A 120 -10.48 -5.12 5.32
N LEU A 121 -10.03 -5.75 4.24
CA LEU A 121 -8.74 -6.42 4.18
C LEU A 121 -7.86 -5.77 3.12
N GLY A 122 -6.68 -5.30 3.53
CA GLY A 122 -5.63 -4.89 2.61
C GLY A 122 -4.87 -6.08 2.03
N SER A 123 -4.04 -5.82 1.03
CA SER A 123 -3.15 -6.82 0.45
C SER A 123 -1.70 -6.58 0.87
N TYR A 124 -0.99 -7.68 1.14
CA TYR A 124 0.47 -7.72 1.22
C TYR A 124 0.92 -8.80 0.23
N VAL A 125 1.46 -8.36 -0.90
CA VAL A 125 1.93 -9.26 -1.98
C VAL A 125 3.45 -9.19 -2.00
N PRO A 126 4.16 -10.14 -1.38
CA PRO A 126 5.62 -10.11 -1.30
C PRO A 126 6.27 -10.03 -2.68
N PHE A 127 7.42 -9.36 -2.76
CA PHE A 127 8.30 -9.55 -3.91
C PHE A 127 8.90 -10.95 -3.87
N ALA A 128 9.23 -11.48 -5.05
CA ALA A 128 10.07 -12.67 -5.13
C ALA A 128 11.36 -12.48 -4.34
N SER A 129 11.80 -13.51 -3.62
CA SER A 129 13.04 -13.46 -2.85
C SER A 129 14.27 -13.35 -3.76
N THR A 130 14.24 -14.08 -4.88
CA THR A 130 15.35 -14.22 -5.83
C THR A 130 14.91 -13.91 -7.26
N LYS A 131 15.89 -13.62 -8.13
CA LYS A 131 15.63 -13.44 -9.57
C LYS A 131 14.99 -14.68 -10.20
N ALA A 132 15.48 -15.87 -9.86
CA ALA A 132 14.96 -17.13 -10.38
C ALA A 132 13.48 -17.35 -10.00
N GLU A 133 13.09 -17.00 -8.77
CA GLU A 133 11.69 -17.06 -8.35
C GLU A 133 10.84 -16.05 -9.13
N ARG A 134 11.32 -14.81 -9.30
CA ARG A 134 10.63 -13.76 -10.08
C ARG A 134 10.35 -14.22 -11.51
N GLU A 135 11.35 -14.77 -12.18
CA GLU A 135 11.25 -15.24 -13.55
C GLU A 135 10.28 -16.41 -13.68
N ARG A 136 10.32 -17.36 -12.74
CA ARG A 136 9.40 -18.50 -12.71
C ARG A 136 7.95 -18.10 -12.46
N SER A 137 7.70 -17.09 -11.63
CA SER A 137 6.35 -16.60 -11.36
C SER A 137 5.86 -15.58 -12.38
N HIS A 138 6.74 -15.12 -13.29
CA HIS A 138 6.48 -14.01 -14.20
C HIS A 138 6.08 -12.71 -13.48
N ASP A 139 6.68 -12.46 -12.32
CA ASP A 139 6.46 -11.22 -11.58
C ASP A 139 7.22 -10.05 -12.26
N PRO A 140 6.52 -8.97 -12.66
CA PRO A 140 7.16 -7.83 -13.32
C PRO A 140 8.02 -6.99 -12.38
N ARG A 141 7.84 -7.12 -11.06
CA ARG A 141 8.58 -6.35 -10.05
C ARG A 141 9.92 -7.01 -9.78
N LEU A 142 10.98 -6.22 -9.61
CA LEU A 142 12.30 -6.74 -9.21
C LEU A 142 12.19 -7.56 -7.91
N SER A 143 12.95 -8.65 -7.82
CA SER A 143 13.08 -9.45 -6.60
C SER A 143 13.81 -8.69 -5.49
N ILE A 144 13.74 -9.18 -4.26
CA ILE A 144 14.48 -8.64 -3.12
C ILE A 144 16.00 -8.65 -3.40
N GLU A 145 16.52 -9.78 -3.92
CA GLU A 145 17.91 -9.94 -4.33
C GLU A 145 18.35 -8.93 -5.41
N GLU A 146 17.48 -8.64 -6.39
CA GLU A 146 17.77 -7.66 -7.44
C GLU A 146 17.72 -6.20 -6.94
N ARG A 147 16.98 -5.93 -5.86
CA ARG A 147 16.78 -4.57 -5.31
C ARG A 147 17.83 -4.17 -4.29
N TYR A 148 18.17 -5.08 -3.40
CA TYR A 148 18.97 -4.80 -2.21
C TYR A 148 20.18 -5.73 -2.19
N GLN A 149 21.36 -5.13 -2.16
CA GLN A 149 22.63 -5.86 -2.14
C GLN A 149 22.79 -6.70 -0.87
N SER A 150 22.24 -6.22 0.26
CA SER A 150 22.26 -6.94 1.53
C SER A 150 21.16 -6.48 2.48
N ARG A 151 20.96 -7.26 3.55
CA ARG A 151 20.06 -6.91 4.65
C ARG A 151 20.46 -5.59 5.31
N GLU A 152 21.76 -5.37 5.50
CA GLU A 152 22.31 -4.16 6.11
C GLU A 152 22.03 -2.93 5.23
N GLN A 153 22.19 -3.06 3.91
CA GLN A 153 21.86 -1.99 2.97
C GLN A 153 20.36 -1.66 2.99
N TYR A 154 19.50 -2.68 3.04
CA TYR A 154 18.06 -2.50 3.18
C TYR A 154 17.71 -1.77 4.48
N LEU A 155 18.21 -2.23 5.62
CA LEU A 155 17.93 -1.61 6.92
C LEU A 155 18.46 -0.18 7.03
N LYS A 156 19.60 0.11 6.40
CA LYS A 156 20.11 1.49 6.30
C LYS A 156 19.14 2.40 5.54
N GLN A 157 18.62 1.95 4.39
CA GLN A 157 17.62 2.70 3.63
C GLN A 157 16.32 2.90 4.43
N VAL A 158 15.88 1.88 5.17
CA VAL A 158 14.72 1.99 6.08
C VAL A 158 14.96 3.05 7.16
N GLN A 159 16.16 3.05 7.76
CA GLN A 159 16.54 4.05 8.77
C GLN A 159 16.55 5.47 8.19
N GLU A 160 17.08 5.66 6.98
CA GLU A 160 17.08 6.95 6.28
C GLU A 160 15.66 7.43 5.96
N ALA A 161 14.79 6.53 5.47
CA ALA A 161 13.37 6.83 5.23
C ALA A 161 12.64 7.23 6.53
N ALA A 162 12.85 6.49 7.61
CA ALA A 162 12.28 6.80 8.92
C ALA A 162 12.81 8.15 9.46
N ALA A 163 14.11 8.43 9.30
CA ALA A 163 14.70 9.71 9.70
C ALA A 163 14.10 10.90 8.94
N SER A 164 13.81 10.74 7.64
CA SER A 164 13.08 11.77 6.88
C SER A 164 11.69 12.02 7.46
N LEU A 165 10.96 10.98 7.86
CA LEU A 165 9.63 11.13 8.48
C LEU A 165 9.71 11.75 9.88
N VAL A 166 10.81 11.54 10.61
CA VAL A 166 11.08 12.23 11.88
C VAL A 166 11.29 13.72 11.63
N LYS A 167 12.13 14.07 10.65
CA LYS A 167 12.36 15.47 10.25
C LYS A 167 11.05 16.16 9.86
N ASP A 168 10.19 15.45 9.14
CA ASP A 168 8.90 15.95 8.69
C ASP A 168 7.81 15.93 9.78
N GLY A 169 8.09 15.41 10.98
CA GLY A 169 7.18 15.39 12.12
C GLY A 169 6.10 14.29 12.11
N TYR A 170 6.21 13.29 11.22
CA TYR A 170 5.26 12.18 11.13
C TYR A 170 5.66 10.95 11.97
N VAL A 171 6.92 10.86 12.38
CA VAL A 171 7.48 9.78 13.21
C VAL A 171 8.26 10.40 14.37
N LEU A 172 8.23 9.78 15.55
CA LEU A 172 9.09 10.21 16.66
C LEU A 172 10.46 9.57 16.52
N GLY A 173 11.54 10.28 16.88
CA GLY A 173 12.90 9.72 16.82
C GLY A 173 13.06 8.41 17.58
N GLU A 174 12.38 8.28 18.72
CA GLU A 174 12.34 7.08 19.55
C GLU A 174 11.57 5.90 18.94
N ASP A 175 10.71 6.12 17.92
CA ASP A 175 10.00 5.05 17.22
C ASP A 175 10.89 4.41 16.13
N VAL A 176 11.98 5.06 15.71
CA VAL A 176 12.85 4.60 14.61
C VAL A 176 13.44 3.21 14.87
N PRO A 177 13.99 2.87 16.06
CA PRO A 177 14.52 1.53 16.30
C PRO A 177 13.46 0.43 16.14
N ALA A 178 12.22 0.67 16.56
CA ALA A 178 11.13 -0.30 16.42
C ALA A 178 10.73 -0.51 14.96
N ILE A 179 10.69 0.57 14.17
CA ILE A 179 10.45 0.52 12.71
C ILE A 179 11.54 -0.31 12.02
N VAL A 180 12.82 -0.02 12.29
CA VAL A 180 13.95 -0.74 11.68
C VAL A 180 13.94 -2.22 12.07
N LYS A 181 13.61 -2.53 13.34
CA LYS A 181 13.44 -3.91 13.78
C LYS A 181 12.32 -4.62 13.00
N HIS A 182 11.15 -4.00 12.89
CA HIS A 182 10.01 -4.56 12.16
C HIS A 182 10.34 -4.87 10.70
N ALA A 183 11.00 -3.92 10.02
CA ALA A 183 11.49 -4.11 8.66
C ALA A 183 12.48 -5.29 8.55
N GLY A 184 13.36 -5.45 9.53
CA GLY A 184 14.29 -6.59 9.60
C GLY A 184 13.59 -7.93 9.79
N ASP A 185 12.56 -7.98 10.62
CA ASP A 185 11.74 -9.19 10.82
C ASP A 185 11.04 -9.57 9.50
N HIS A 186 10.55 -8.59 8.72
CA HIS A 186 9.95 -8.83 7.40
C HIS A 186 10.97 -9.29 6.35
N TRP A 187 12.17 -8.71 6.33
CA TRP A 187 13.27 -9.19 5.50
C TRP A 187 13.56 -10.66 5.79
N ASP A 188 13.73 -11.00 7.06
CA ASP A 188 14.06 -12.36 7.48
C ASP A 188 12.94 -13.35 7.12
N LEU A 189 11.68 -12.95 7.23
CA LEU A 189 10.53 -13.77 6.82
C LEU A 189 10.54 -14.09 5.32
N LEU A 190 10.88 -13.12 4.48
CA LEU A 190 10.80 -13.26 3.02
C LEU A 190 12.04 -13.92 2.42
N VAL A 191 13.22 -13.62 2.95
CA VAL A 191 14.48 -14.17 2.42
C VAL A 191 14.79 -15.57 2.99
N LYS A 192 14.30 -15.92 4.19
CA LYS A 192 14.50 -17.27 4.77
C LYS A 192 13.47 -18.30 4.32
N ARG A 193 12.46 -17.93 3.53
CA ARG A 193 11.47 -18.91 3.03
C ARG A 193 12.14 -19.80 1.97
N PRO A 194 12.35 -21.11 2.21
CA PRO A 194 12.58 -22.02 1.08
C PRO A 194 11.33 -21.95 0.20
N SER A 195 11.51 -22.01 -1.11
CA SER A 195 10.42 -22.00 -2.08
C SER A 195 9.36 -23.03 -1.69
N SER A 196 8.28 -22.59 -1.04
CA SER A 196 7.17 -23.48 -0.74
C SER A 196 6.38 -23.64 -2.03
N THR A 197 6.73 -24.67 -2.79
CA THR A 197 5.86 -25.23 -3.82
C THR A 197 4.53 -25.54 -3.14
N SER A 198 3.49 -24.77 -3.43
CA SER A 198 2.14 -25.08 -2.99
C SER A 198 1.63 -26.26 -3.82
N THR A 199 2.10 -27.46 -3.50
CA THR A 199 1.39 -28.69 -3.79
C THR A 199 0.66 -29.07 -2.52
N ARG A 200 -0.48 -28.42 -2.27
CA ARG A 200 -1.45 -29.01 -1.33
C ARG A 200 -2.43 -29.81 -2.18
N ALA A 201 -2.17 -31.12 -2.20
CA ALA A 201 -3.00 -32.12 -2.82
C ALA A 201 -4.47 -31.94 -2.40
N GLU A 202 -5.33 -31.95 -3.41
CA GLU A 202 -6.76 -32.13 -3.28
C GLU A 202 -7.03 -33.45 -2.54
N ARG A 203 -7.95 -33.39 -1.58
CA ARG A 203 -8.78 -34.52 -1.17
C ARG A 203 -10.22 -34.05 -1.21
#